data_AF-A0A2G6C537-F1
#
_entry.id   AF-A0A2G6C537-F1
#
_cell.length_a   1.000
_cell.length_b   1.000
_cell.length_c   1.000
_cell.angle_alpha   90.00
_cell.angle_beta   90.00
_cell.angle_gamma   90.00
#
_symmetry.space_group_name_H-M   'P 1'
#
loop_
_entity.id
_entity.type
_entity.pdbx_description
1 polymer ?
#
loop_
_entity_poly.entity_id
_entity_poly.type
_entity_poly.pdbx_seq_one_letter_code
_entity_poly.pdbx_strand_id
1 'polypeptide(L)' 'MVQVTRKDEKEANENIIRRFNRKVLQSGKLAKAKTVQRFAKPISRTERRKKAIVRKQRKADKMAKIRLGVR' A
#
# COMPACT_ATOMS: atom_id res chain seq x y z
N MET A 1 14.90 11.07 -1.89
CA MET A 1 13.96 11.92 -2.67
C MET A 1 13.21 11.04 -3.67
N VAL A 2 11.92 11.26 -3.98
CA VAL A 2 11.28 10.49 -5.09
C VAL A 2 11.50 11.31 -6.35
N GLN A 3 12.21 10.76 -7.32
CA GLN A 3 12.50 11.40 -8.59
C GLN A 3 12.08 10.49 -9.75
N VAL A 4 11.53 11.13 -10.78
CA VAL A 4 11.23 10.50 -12.07
C VAL A 4 11.84 11.40 -13.13
N THR A 5 12.69 10.83 -13.96
CA THR A 5 13.22 11.47 -15.16
C THR A 5 12.36 11.09 -16.36
N ARG A 6 12.35 11.97 -17.36
CA ARG A 6 11.79 11.67 -18.69
C ARG A 6 12.70 10.62 -19.34
N LYS A 7 12.11 9.57 -19.92
CA LYS A 7 12.88 8.51 -20.58
C LYS A 7 13.14 8.82 -22.06
N ASP A 8 12.10 9.28 -22.74
CA ASP A 8 12.13 9.64 -24.17
C ASP A 8 11.61 11.07 -24.34
N GLU A 9 12.18 11.84 -25.28
CA GLU A 9 11.75 13.22 -25.52
C GLU A 9 10.29 13.34 -25.94
N LYS A 10 9.76 12.30 -26.61
CA LYS A 10 8.36 12.21 -27.06
C LYS A 10 7.39 11.77 -25.95
N GLU A 11 7.86 11.59 -24.72
CA GLU A 11 7.00 11.17 -23.63
C GLU A 11 6.01 12.29 -23.22
N ALA A 12 4.71 11.99 -23.31
CA ALA A 12 3.67 12.87 -22.80
C ALA A 12 3.84 13.16 -21.30
N ASN A 13 3.65 14.42 -20.91
CA ASN A 13 3.82 14.89 -19.52
C ASN A 13 2.94 14.12 -18.51
N GLU A 14 1.75 13.72 -18.93
CA GLU A 14 0.82 12.94 -18.11
C GLU A 14 1.42 11.60 -17.67
N ASN A 15 2.21 10.95 -18.54
CA ASN A 15 2.82 9.67 -18.24
C ASN A 15 3.91 9.82 -17.17
N ILE A 16 4.66 10.92 -17.22
CA ILE A 16 5.64 11.30 -16.20
C ILE A 16 4.93 11.50 -14.86
N ILE A 17 3.83 12.26 -14.84
CA ILE A 17 3.02 12.51 -13.63
C ILE A 17 2.45 11.19 -13.07
N ARG A 18 1.92 10.31 -13.92
CA ARG A 18 1.41 8.99 -13.50
C ARG A 18 2.50 8.14 -12.84
N ARG A 19 3.70 8.09 -13.43
CA ARG A 19 4.84 7.37 -12.83
C ARG A 19 5.28 7.98 -11.52
N PHE A 20 5.34 9.31 -11.44
CA PHE A 20 5.68 10.01 -10.21
C PHE A 20 4.68 9.66 -9.11
N ASN A 21 3.38 9.77 -9.39
CA ASN A 21 2.31 9.39 -8.45
C ASN A 21 2.43 7.94 -8.00
N ARG A 22 2.70 7.01 -8.94
CA ARG A 22 2.92 5.59 -8.60
C ARG A 22 4.13 5.39 -7.69
N LYS A 23 5.27 6.03 -7.98
CA LYS A 23 6.48 5.95 -7.14
C LYS A 23 6.26 6.58 -5.77
N VAL A 24 5.54 7.70 -5.69
CA VAL A 24 5.19 8.34 -4.41
C VAL A 24 4.35 7.40 -3.55
N LEU A 25 3.32 6.78 -4.14
CA LEU A 25 2.49 5.80 -3.44
C LEU A 25 3.29 4.57 -2.98
N GLN A 26 4.13 4.00 -3.85
CA GLN A 26 4.99 2.85 -3.51
C GLN A 26 6.01 3.19 -2.43
N SER A 27 6.55 4.40 -2.41
CA SER A 27 7.51 4.83 -1.39
C SER A 27 6.91 4.91 0.02
N GLY A 28 5.58 4.88 0.15
CA GLY A 28 4.89 4.92 1.44
C GLY A 28 5.05 6.23 2.22
N LYS A 29 5.72 7.25 1.64
CA LYS A 29 6.01 8.52 2.33
C LYS A 29 4.76 9.24 2.80
N LEU A 30 3.70 9.25 1.99
CA LEU A 30 2.42 9.84 2.38
C LEU A 30 1.79 9.12 3.58
N ALA A 31 1.84 7.79 3.59
CA ALA A 31 1.32 7.01 4.71
C ALA A 31 2.13 7.28 5.99
N LYS A 32 3.46 7.28 5.89
CA LYS A 32 4.35 7.59 7.02
C LYS A 32 4.13 9.01 7.55
N ALA A 33 4.05 10.01 6.66
CA ALA A 33 3.79 11.38 7.06
C ALA A 33 2.46 11.51 7.80
N LYS A 34 1.38 10.91 7.28
CA LYS A 34 0.08 10.88 7.95
C LYS A 34 0.12 10.21 9.32
N THR A 35 0.87 9.12 9.47
CA THR A 35 0.97 8.42 10.77
C THR A 35 1.73 9.20 11.84
N VAL A 36 2.59 10.14 11.44
CA VAL A 36 3.42 10.94 12.37
C VAL A 36 2.73 12.25 12.77
N GLN A 37 1.64 12.64 12.10
CA GLN A 37 0.90 13.88 12.40
C GLN A 37 0.38 13.96 13.85
N ARG A 38 0.15 12.83 14.49
CA ARG A 38 -0.31 12.75 15.89
C ARG A 38 0.47 11.65 16.61
N PHE A 39 0.73 11.85 17.88
CA PHE A 39 1.31 10.81 18.73
C PHE A 39 0.31 9.66 18.93
N ALA A 40 0.77 8.43 18.77
CA ALA A 40 0.04 7.22 19.11
C ALA A 40 0.99 6.24 19.79
N LYS A 41 0.50 5.51 20.80
CA LYS A 41 1.29 4.47 21.46
C LYS A 41 1.68 3.39 20.44
N PRO A 42 2.90 2.82 20.51
CA PRO A 42 3.27 1.68 19.68
C PRO A 42 2.28 0.53 19.83
N ILE A 43 2.01 -0.18 18.72
CA ILE A 43 1.04 -1.28 18.74
C ILE A 43 1.46 -2.37 19.74
N SER A 44 0.52 -2.75 20.61
CA SER A 44 0.74 -3.80 21.61
C SER A 44 0.91 -5.17 20.94
N ARG A 45 1.52 -6.14 21.66
CA ARG A 45 1.65 -7.53 21.18
C ARG A 45 0.27 -8.15 20.88
N THR A 46 -0.71 -7.89 21.75
CA THR A 46 -2.07 -8.41 21.62
C THR A 46 -2.78 -7.87 20.39
N GLU A 47 -2.72 -6.55 20.14
CA GLU A 47 -3.33 -5.94 18.95
C GLU A 47 -2.67 -6.41 17.65
N ARG A 48 -1.34 -6.57 17.66
CA ARG A 48 -0.59 -7.12 16.52
C ARG A 48 -1.07 -8.54 16.20
N ARG A 49 -1.25 -9.38 17.23
CA ARG A 49 -1.78 -10.74 17.08
C ARG A 49 -3.22 -10.74 16.54
N LYS A 50 -4.10 -9.91 17.09
CA LYS A 50 -5.49 -9.77 16.59
C LYS A 50 -5.52 -9.40 15.11
N LYS A 51 -4.73 -8.41 14.68
CA LYS A 51 -4.61 -8.03 13.25
C LYS A 51 -4.09 -9.18 12.38
N ALA A 52 -3.13 -9.97 12.87
CA ALA A 52 -2.60 -11.12 12.14
C ALA A 52 -3.64 -12.24 11.96
N ILE A 53 -4.42 -12.54 13.00
CA ILE A 53 -5.51 -13.53 12.95
C ILE A 53 -6.54 -13.14 11.90
N VAL A 54 -7.01 -11.87 11.91
CA VAL A 54 -7.98 -11.37 10.94
C VAL A 54 -7.44 -11.44 9.51
N ARG A 55 -6.15 -11.13 9.29
CA ARG A 55 -5.52 -11.29 7.97
C ARG A 55 -5.50 -12.76 7.52
N LYS A 56 -5.23 -13.70 8.42
CA LYS A 56 -5.23 -15.14 8.13
C LYS A 56 -6.64 -15.62 7.78
N GLN A 57 -7.66 -15.20 8.53
CA GLN A 57 -9.07 -15.50 8.26
C GLN A 57 -9.48 -15.00 6.88
N ARG A 58 -9.28 -13.70 6.59
CA ARG A 58 -9.60 -13.11 5.29
C ARG A 58 -8.90 -13.81 4.12
N LYS A 59 -7.66 -14.26 4.32
CA LYS A 59 -6.93 -15.05 3.31
C LYS A 59 -7.58 -16.42 3.09
N ALA A 60 -7.94 -17.12 4.17
CA ALA A 60 -8.62 -18.40 4.09
C ALA A 60 -9.99 -18.26 3.39
N ASP A 61 -10.80 -17.27 3.78
CA ASP A 61 -12.11 -17.01 3.16
C ASP A 61 -11.97 -16.71 1.67
N LYS A 62 -10.99 -15.89 1.29
CA LYS A 62 -10.69 -15.59 -0.12
C LYS A 62 -10.33 -16.87 -0.89
N MET A 63 -9.47 -17.72 -0.34
CA MET A 63 -9.06 -18.97 -1.00
C MET A 63 -10.21 -19.97 -1.10
N ALA A 64 -11.08 -20.04 -0.08
CA ALA A 64 -12.27 -20.88 -0.12
C ALA A 64 -13.25 -20.42 -1.21
N LYS A 65 -13.50 -19.11 -1.32
CA LYS A 65 -14.32 -18.53 -2.40
C LYS A 65 -13.77 -18.85 -3.79
N ILE A 66 -12.46 -18.68 -3.99
CA ILE A 66 -11.79 -19.04 -5.25
C ILE A 66 -11.97 -20.52 -5.56
N ARG A 67 -11.78 -21.41 -4.57
CA ARG A 67 -11.94 -22.86 -4.75
C ARG A 67 -13.38 -23.25 -5.11
N LEU A 68 -14.37 -22.54 -4.58
CA LEU A 68 -15.79 -22.77 -4.85
C LEU A 68 -16.26 -22.09 -6.16
N GLY A 69 -15.39 -21.36 -6.87
CA GLY A 69 -15.76 -20.63 -8.09
C GLY A 69 -16.69 -19.45 -7.83
N VAL A 70 -16.89 -19.05 -6.57
CA VAL A 70 -17.76 -17.95 -6.18
C VAL A 70 -16.92 -16.68 -6.13
N ARG A 71 -17.23 -15.71 -6.99
CA ARG A 71 -16.49 -14.45 -7.12
C ARG A 71 -16.93 -13.40 -6.11
#